data_AF-A0A348VUZ3-F1
#
_entry.id   AF-A0A348VUZ3-F1
#
_cell.length_a   1.000
_cell.length_b   1.000
_cell.length_c   1.000
_cell.angle_alpha   90.00
_cell.angle_beta   90.00
_cell.angle_gamma   90.00
#
_symmetry.space_group_name_H-M   'P 1'
#
loop_
_entity.id
_entity.type
_entity.pdbx_description
1 polymer ?
#
loop_
_entity_poly.entity_id
_entity_poly.type
_entity_poly.pdbx_seq_one_letter_code
_entity_poly.pdbx_strand_id
1 'polypeptide(L)'
;MLTNEKKNEIVRSPILAKAILKRENGNCEALVVFAGSTRYEFYWTFRLRSPRSPRRSWKPTNCQMRPTTNIVARPDFQEHVANQALLSKAEVISLRIPHAKRLKALMTMGDIEFDRMIAGPMKEVQPWEQDMVRRKIQSQMRGRTSQPAWNWRTR
;
A
#
# COMPACT_ATOMS: atom_id res chain seq x y z
N MET A 1 -12.33 0.13 -8.54
CA MET A 1 -11.87 1.51 -8.22
C MET A 1 -12.75 2.07 -7.12
N LEU A 2 -12.21 2.89 -6.22
CA LEU A 2 -13.03 3.56 -5.20
C LEU A 2 -13.85 4.71 -5.80
N THR A 3 -15.02 4.97 -5.21
CA THR A 3 -15.81 6.17 -5.50
C THR A 3 -15.07 7.42 -5.04
N ASN A 4 -15.40 8.58 -5.63
CA ASN A 4 -14.78 9.85 -5.26
C ASN A 4 -14.97 10.20 -3.76
N GLU A 5 -16.10 9.80 -3.17
CA GLU A 5 -16.37 9.97 -1.74
C GLU A 5 -15.37 9.18 -0.87
N LYS A 6 -15.19 7.89 -1.16
CA LYS A 6 -14.22 7.03 -0.45
C LYS A 6 -12.80 7.56 -0.62
N LYS A 7 -12.43 8.04 -1.81
CA LYS A 7 -11.12 8.69 -2.02
C LYS A 7 -10.94 9.92 -1.14
N ASN A 8 -11.97 10.76 -1.00
CA ASN A 8 -11.94 11.94 -0.14
C ASN A 8 -11.82 11.56 1.34
N GLU A 9 -12.47 10.50 1.79
CA GLU A 9 -12.34 9.97 3.16
C GLU A 9 -10.89 9.54 3.46
N ILE A 10 -10.26 8.80 2.53
CA ILE A 10 -8.86 8.39 2.65
C ILE A 10 -7.96 9.62 2.75
N VAL A 11 -8.15 10.59 1.85
CA VAL A 11 -7.38 11.83 1.79
C VAL A 11 -7.68 12.77 2.98
N ARG A 12 -8.67 12.49 3.83
CA ARG A 12 -8.88 13.19 5.11
C ARG A 12 -8.26 12.46 6.30
N SER A 13 -8.07 11.15 6.20
CA SER A 13 -7.49 10.34 7.28
C SER A 13 -6.03 10.74 7.63
N PRO A 14 -5.53 10.33 8.81
CA PRO A 14 -4.17 10.66 9.25
C PRO A 14 -3.09 10.19 8.26
N ILE A 15 -2.01 10.96 8.15
CA ILE A 15 -0.84 10.62 7.33
C ILE A 15 0.05 9.68 8.15
N LEU A 16 0.31 8.48 7.64
CA LEU A 16 1.22 7.53 8.27
C LEU A 16 2.67 7.70 7.80
N ALA A 17 2.83 8.06 6.53
CA ALA A 17 4.12 8.27 5.89
C ALA A 17 4.00 9.36 4.82
N LYS A 18 5.03 10.19 4.67
CA LYS A 18 5.10 11.24 3.66
C LYS A 18 6.55 11.40 3.18
N ALA A 19 6.72 11.49 1.87
CA ALA A 19 7.92 12.00 1.25
C ALA A 19 7.60 13.15 0.29
N ILE A 20 8.58 14.02 0.08
CA ILE A 20 8.53 15.11 -0.89
C ILE A 20 9.67 14.89 -1.88
N LEU A 21 9.32 14.82 -3.15
CA LEU A 21 10.24 14.73 -4.28
C LEU A 21 10.27 16.06 -5.02
N LYS A 22 11.45 16.45 -5.53
CA LYS A 22 11.59 17.58 -6.46
C LYS A 22 12.34 17.12 -7.70
N ARG A 23 11.70 17.30 -8.84
CA ARG A 23 12.28 17.01 -10.15
C ARG A 23 13.23 18.14 -10.56
N GLU A 24 14.12 17.84 -11.50
CA GLU A 24 15.06 18.81 -12.08
C GLU A 24 14.35 20.05 -12.65
N ASN A 25 13.16 19.88 -13.24
CA ASN A 25 12.34 20.97 -13.76
C ASN A 25 11.65 21.83 -12.67
N GLY A 26 11.98 21.64 -11.39
CA GLY A 26 11.45 22.39 -10.26
C GLY A 26 10.09 21.90 -9.75
N ASN A 27 9.43 20.97 -10.43
CA ASN A 27 8.14 20.44 -9.99
C ASN A 27 8.30 19.61 -8.70
N CYS A 28 7.38 19.83 -7.77
CA CYS A 28 7.36 19.15 -6.48
C CYS A 28 6.21 18.16 -6.41
N GLU A 29 6.48 16.97 -5.88
CA GLU A 29 5.50 15.91 -5.68
C GLU A 29 5.54 15.42 -4.22
N ALA A 30 4.40 15.08 -3.65
CA ALA A 30 4.32 14.37 -2.38
C ALA A 30 3.89 12.92 -2.63
N LEU A 31 4.63 11.99 -2.06
CA LEU A 31 4.24 10.58 -1.91
C LEU A 31 3.74 10.37 -0.50
N VAL A 32 2.54 9.82 -0.34
CA VAL A 32 1.85 9.75 0.95
C VAL A 32 1.19 8.40 1.13
N VAL A 33 1.26 7.87 2.35
CA VAL A 33 0.42 6.75 2.80
C VAL A 33 -0.50 7.27 3.89
N PHE A 34 -1.80 7.09 3.69
CA PHE A 34 -2.84 7.48 4.63
C PHE A 34 -3.27 6.30 5.49
N ALA A 35 -3.83 6.57 6.66
CA ALA A 35 -4.32 5.51 7.55
C ALA A 35 -5.52 4.76 6.95
N GLY A 36 -6.33 5.43 6.13
CA GLY A 36 -7.42 4.82 5.38
C GLY A 36 -7.01 4.27 4.01
N SER A 37 -5.72 4.28 3.65
CA SER A 37 -5.26 3.76 2.36
C SER A 37 -5.72 2.32 2.14
N THR A 38 -6.18 2.02 0.92
CA THR A 38 -6.59 0.65 0.55
C THR A 38 -5.42 -0.10 -0.07
N ARG A 39 -5.54 -1.42 -0.31
CA ARG A 39 -4.50 -2.17 -1.04
C ARG A 39 -4.27 -1.57 -2.43
N TYR A 40 -5.37 -1.30 -3.15
CA TYR A 40 -5.36 -0.81 -4.52
C TYR A 40 -5.00 0.67 -4.63
N GLU A 41 -5.25 1.44 -3.57
CA GLU A 41 -4.97 2.87 -3.48
C GLU A 41 -4.12 3.12 -2.23
N PHE A 42 -2.87 2.63 -2.28
CA PHE A 42 -1.99 2.59 -1.12
C PHE A 42 -1.02 3.77 -1.10
N TYR A 43 -0.24 3.92 -2.17
CA TYR A 43 0.70 5.02 -2.36
C TYR A 43 0.03 6.13 -3.15
N TRP A 44 -0.20 7.27 -2.50
CA TRP A 44 -0.85 8.42 -3.10
C TRP A 44 0.18 9.44 -3.52
N THR A 45 0.10 9.89 -4.77
CA THR A 45 0.95 10.93 -5.32
C THR A 45 0.15 12.21 -5.51
N PHE A 46 0.71 13.31 -5.04
CA PHE A 46 0.15 14.64 -5.18
C PHE A 46 1.14 15.59 -5.83
N ARG A 47 0.66 16.47 -6.70
CA ARG A 47 1.42 17.62 -7.17
C ARG A 47 1.36 18.74 -6.12
N LEU A 48 2.51 19.35 -5.86
CA LEU A 48 2.68 20.47 -4.96
C LEU A 48 3.12 21.72 -5.72
N ARG A 49 2.72 22.91 -5.25
CA ARG A 49 3.26 24.18 -5.74
C ARG A 49 4.66 24.46 -5.19
N SER A 50 4.96 23.95 -4.01
CA SER A 50 6.24 24.09 -3.30
C SER A 50 6.40 22.97 -2.27
N PRO A 51 7.62 22.67 -1.79
CA PRO A 51 7.86 21.59 -0.82
C PRO A 51 7.04 21.72 0.48
N ARG A 52 6.78 22.96 0.91
CA ARG A 52 6.04 23.27 2.16
C ARG A 52 4.57 23.60 1.91
N SER A 53 4.04 23.30 0.73
CA SER A 53 2.63 23.56 0.40
C SER A 53 1.69 22.88 1.42
N PRO A 54 0.63 23.57 1.89
CA PRO A 54 -0.33 22.98 2.83
C PRO A 54 -1.20 21.92 2.14
N ARG A 55 -1.66 20.91 2.90
CA ARG A 55 -2.42 19.75 2.37
C ARG A 55 -3.61 20.13 1.48
N ARG A 56 -4.35 21.18 1.84
CA ARG A 56 -5.51 21.69 1.07
C ARG A 56 -5.17 22.14 -0.36
N SER A 57 -3.90 22.45 -0.63
CA SER A 57 -3.43 22.90 -1.94
C SER A 57 -2.84 21.77 -2.80
N TRP A 58 -2.76 20.56 -2.25
CA TRP A 58 -2.22 19.40 -2.95
C TRP A 58 -3.23 18.91 -3.98
N LYS A 59 -2.76 18.65 -5.20
CA LYS A 59 -3.61 18.10 -6.26
C LYS A 59 -3.29 16.63 -6.45
N PRO A 60 -4.25 15.70 -6.25
CA PRO A 60 -4.00 14.28 -6.47
C PRO A 60 -3.66 14.05 -7.94
N THR A 61 -2.59 13.31 -8.21
CA THR A 61 -2.15 12.98 -9.57
C THR A 61 -2.24 11.50 -9.84
N ASN A 62 -1.90 10.66 -8.87
CA ASN A 62 -1.89 9.22 -9.03
C ASN A 62 -2.14 8.52 -7.70
N CYS A 63 -2.59 7.27 -7.77
CA CYS A 63 -2.62 6.33 -6.67
C CYS A 63 -2.13 4.96 -7.18
N GLN A 64 -1.17 4.36 -6.48
CA GLN A 64 -0.60 3.07 -6.85
C GLN A 64 -0.98 2.00 -5.84
N MET A 65 -1.18 0.79 -6.36
CA MET A 65 -1.41 -0.40 -5.56
C MET A 65 -0.14 -0.79 -4.82
N ARG A 66 -0.31 -1.31 -3.60
CA ARG A 66 0.79 -1.95 -2.87
C ARG A 66 1.26 -3.22 -3.63
N PRO A 67 2.56 -3.38 -3.91
CA PRO A 67 3.08 -4.62 -4.49
C PRO A 67 2.70 -5.84 -3.64
N THR A 68 2.22 -6.89 -4.30
CA THR A 68 1.69 -8.09 -3.63
C THR A 68 2.54 -9.33 -3.83
N THR A 69 3.54 -9.23 -4.71
CA THR A 69 4.54 -10.27 -4.94
C THR A 69 5.60 -10.24 -3.83
N ASN A 70 5.79 -11.39 -3.18
CA ASN A 70 6.77 -11.68 -2.11
C ASN A 70 6.64 -10.90 -0.79
N ILE A 71 6.01 -11.53 0.21
CA ILE A 71 5.96 -11.08 1.62
C ILE A 71 7.37 -10.83 2.20
N VAL A 72 8.38 -11.56 1.72
CA VAL A 72 9.77 -11.49 2.20
C VAL A 72 10.53 -10.26 1.67
N ALA A 73 10.13 -9.71 0.51
CA ALA A 73 10.85 -8.64 -0.19
C ALA A 73 9.92 -7.44 -0.48
N ARG A 74 8.92 -7.20 0.36
CA ARG A 74 8.03 -6.04 0.17
C ARG A 74 8.85 -4.77 0.36
N PRO A 75 8.95 -3.90 -0.66
CA PRO A 75 9.73 -2.69 -0.52
C PRO A 75 9.11 -1.83 0.59
N ASP A 76 9.95 -1.40 1.53
CA ASP A 76 9.54 -0.45 2.57
C ASP A 76 9.12 0.87 1.91
N PHE A 77 8.37 1.71 2.61
CA PHE A 77 7.97 3.02 2.09
C PHE A 77 9.19 3.84 1.64
N GLN A 78 10.31 3.75 2.37
CA GLN A 78 11.56 4.40 1.98
C GLN A 78 12.13 3.88 0.66
N GLU A 79 12.12 2.56 0.46
CA GLU A 79 12.58 1.95 -0.78
C GLU A 79 11.65 2.30 -1.96
N HIS A 80 10.34 2.30 -1.74
CA HIS A 80 9.37 2.76 -2.73
C HIS A 80 9.62 4.22 -3.13
N VAL A 81 9.88 5.10 -2.17
CA VAL A 81 10.21 6.51 -2.42
C VAL A 81 11.52 6.64 -3.22
N ALA A 82 12.55 5.88 -2.86
CA ALA A 82 13.83 5.88 -3.58
C ALA A 82 13.66 5.41 -5.03
N ASN A 83 12.89 4.33 -5.25
CA ASN A 83 12.58 3.83 -6.59
C ASN A 83 11.78 4.86 -7.41
N GLN A 84 10.79 5.52 -6.80
CA GLN A 84 10.03 6.58 -7.49
C GLN A 84 10.89 7.80 -7.80
N ALA A 85 11.79 8.19 -6.90
CA ALA A 85 12.75 9.27 -7.12
C ALA A 85 13.66 8.95 -8.32
N LEU A 86 14.20 7.73 -8.39
CA LEU A 86 15.02 7.26 -9.51
C LEU A 86 14.25 7.28 -10.84
N LEU A 87 13.05 6.69 -10.87
CA LEU A 87 12.22 6.61 -12.08
C LEU A 87 11.79 7.99 -12.61
N SER A 88 11.58 8.94 -11.70
CA SER A 88 11.14 10.30 -12.06
C SER A 88 12.27 11.32 -12.22
N LYS A 89 13.54 10.89 -12.07
CA LYS A 89 14.72 11.77 -12.00
C LYS A 89 14.50 12.92 -11.01
N ALA A 90 14.08 12.56 -9.81
CA ALA A 90 13.77 13.49 -8.74
C ALA A 90 14.68 13.28 -7.54
N GLU A 91 14.91 14.36 -6.80
CA GLU A 91 15.60 14.36 -5.51
C GLU A 91 14.59 14.22 -4.36
N VAL A 92 14.90 13.40 -3.36
CA VAL A 92 14.10 13.28 -2.14
C VAL A 92 14.45 14.44 -1.19
N ILE A 93 13.63 15.49 -1.15
CA ILE A 93 13.84 16.64 -0.27
C ILE A 93 13.55 16.29 1.19
N SER A 94 12.53 15.48 1.42
CA SER A 94 12.09 15.14 2.76
C SER A 94 11.42 13.78 2.78
N LEU A 95 11.73 13.00 3.82
CA LEU A 95 11.07 11.74 4.12
C LEU A 95 10.74 11.72 5.60
N ARG A 96 9.47 11.48 5.93
CA ARG A 96 8.98 11.40 7.31
C ARG A 96 8.00 10.24 7.45
N ILE A 97 8.16 9.48 8.52
CA ILE A 97 7.26 8.39 8.88
C ILE A 97 6.76 8.61 10.31
N PRO A 98 5.79 9.52 10.53
CA PRO A 98 5.31 9.85 11.87
C PRO A 98 4.73 8.65 12.63
N HIS A 99 4.18 7.67 11.92
CA HIS A 99 3.52 6.51 12.52
C HIS A 99 4.12 5.19 12.02
N ALA A 100 5.43 5.00 12.18
CA ALA A 100 6.17 3.84 11.68
C ALA A 100 5.57 2.49 12.11
N LYS A 101 5.11 2.35 13.37
CA LYS A 101 4.47 1.11 13.85
C LYS A 101 3.17 0.79 13.09
N ARG A 102 2.32 1.79 12.87
CA ARG A 102 1.04 1.62 12.14
C ARG A 102 1.29 1.35 10.66
N LEU A 103 2.26 2.03 10.06
CA LEU A 103 2.67 1.77 8.69
C LEU A 103 3.18 0.33 8.54
N LYS A 104 4.09 -0.11 9.41
CA LYS A 104 4.59 -1.48 9.42
C LYS A 104 3.45 -2.48 9.53
N ALA A 105 2.52 -2.28 10.47
CA ALA A 105 1.34 -3.14 10.61
C ALA A 105 0.52 -3.23 9.32
N LEU A 106 0.23 -2.09 8.68
CA LEU A 106 -0.46 -2.06 7.39
C LEU A 106 0.32 -2.81 6.30
N MET A 107 1.65 -2.66 6.24
CA MET A 107 2.50 -3.31 5.25
C MET A 107 2.66 -4.81 5.49
N THR A 108 2.58 -5.27 6.74
CA THR A 108 2.66 -6.69 7.10
C THR A 108 1.34 -7.43 6.98
N MET A 109 0.21 -6.73 7.06
CA MET A 109 -1.11 -7.35 6.91
C MET A 109 -1.22 -8.12 5.59
N GLY A 110 -1.76 -9.34 5.70
CA GLY A 110 -2.16 -10.14 4.56
C GLY A 110 -3.26 -9.43 3.78
N ASP A 111 -3.36 -9.70 2.48
CA ASP A 111 -4.27 -8.95 1.62
C ASP A 111 -5.74 -9.10 2.06
N ILE A 112 -6.13 -10.29 2.54
CA ILE A 112 -7.49 -10.56 3.05
C ILE A 112 -7.80 -9.75 4.32
N GLU A 113 -6.83 -9.63 5.24
CA GLU A 113 -6.99 -8.86 6.47
C GLU A 113 -7.02 -7.36 6.20
N PHE A 114 -6.19 -6.92 5.24
CA PHE A 114 -6.13 -5.55 4.80
C PHE A 114 -7.48 -5.09 4.23
N ASP A 115 -8.04 -5.87 3.30
CA ASP A 115 -9.32 -5.54 2.68
C ASP A 115 -10.48 -5.53 3.69
N ARG A 116 -10.42 -6.40 4.72
CA ARG A 116 -11.41 -6.45 5.82
C ARG A 116 -11.34 -5.23 6.75
N MET A 117 -10.14 -4.69 7.01
CA MET A 117 -9.96 -3.56 7.92
C MET A 117 -10.51 -2.24 7.36
N ILE A 118 -10.52 -2.10 6.03
CA ILE A 118 -10.96 -0.89 5.32
C ILE A 118 -12.44 -0.91 4.99
N ALA A 119 -13.06 -2.08 4.84
CA ALA A 119 -14.45 -2.23 4.39
C ALA A 119 -15.52 -1.71 5.38
N GLY A 120 -15.14 -1.15 6.53
CA GLY A 120 -16.06 -0.79 7.61
C GLY A 120 -16.55 -2.01 8.38
N PRO A 121 -17.40 -1.85 9.42
CA PRO A 121 -17.98 -3.00 10.12
C PRO A 121 -18.65 -3.89 9.08
N MET A 122 -18.38 -5.20 9.17
CA MET A 122 -18.94 -6.22 8.27
C MET A 122 -20.37 -5.83 7.89
N LYS A 123 -20.60 -5.43 6.62
CA LYS A 123 -21.88 -5.83 6.01
C LYS A 123 -21.92 -7.32 6.26
N GLU A 124 -22.91 -7.77 7.04
CA GLU A 124 -23.12 -9.17 7.37
C GLU A 124 -22.81 -9.99 6.12
N VAL A 125 -21.65 -10.65 6.15
CA VAL A 125 -21.17 -11.39 4.98
C VAL A 125 -22.15 -12.53 4.87
N GLN A 126 -23.02 -12.43 3.87
CA GLN A 126 -24.08 -13.37 3.66
C GLN A 126 -23.46 -14.78 3.60
N PRO A 127 -24.10 -15.82 4.17
CA PRO A 127 -23.46 -17.11 4.42
C PRO A 127 -22.74 -17.71 3.19
N TRP A 128 -23.24 -17.46 1.99
CA TRP A 128 -22.66 -17.95 0.73
C TRP A 128 -21.33 -17.28 0.35
N GLU A 129 -21.07 -16.04 0.76
CA GLU A 129 -19.81 -15.34 0.48
C GLU A 129 -18.67 -15.82 1.40
N GLN A 130 -18.99 -16.23 2.63
CA GLN A 130 -18.02 -16.84 3.55
C GLN A 130 -17.50 -18.18 3.00
N ASP A 131 -18.39 -18.94 2.36
CA ASP A 131 -18.07 -20.21 1.71
C ASP A 131 -17.13 -20.03 0.52
N MET A 132 -17.32 -18.99 -0.30
CA MET A 132 -16.39 -18.69 -1.39
C MET A 132 -14.99 -18.33 -0.87
N VAL A 133 -14.90 -17.54 0.20
CA VAL A 133 -13.62 -17.18 0.82
C VAL A 133 -12.95 -18.40 1.44
N ARG A 134 -13.71 -19.27 2.14
CA ARG A 134 -13.20 -20.54 2.69
C ARG A 134 -12.67 -21.47 1.60
N ARG A 135 -13.40 -21.64 0.49
CA ARG A 135 -12.98 -22.46 -0.64
C ARG A 135 -11.71 -21.92 -1.30
N LYS A 136 -11.60 -20.60 -1.44
CA LYS A 136 -10.40 -19.94 -1.99
C LYS A 136 -9.17 -20.11 -1.09
N ILE A 137 -9.35 -20.06 0.24
CA ILE A 137 -8.28 -20.32 1.21
C ILE A 137 -7.86 -21.80 1.17
N GLN A 138 -8.83 -22.72 1.14
CA GLN A 138 -8.55 -24.15 1.04
C GLN A 138 -7.84 -24.53 -0.27
N SER A 139 -8.19 -23.91 -1.40
CA SER A 139 -7.50 -24.17 -2.66
C SER A 139 -6.06 -23.65 -2.67
N GLN A 140 -5.82 -22.48 -2.07
CA GLN A 140 -4.48 -21.92 -1.91
C GLN A 140 -3.59 -22.74 -0.97
N MET A 141 -4.16 -23.30 0.10
CA MET A 141 -3.41 -24.20 0.99
C MET A 141 -3.10 -25.54 0.32
N ARG A 142 -4.06 -26.11 -0.44
CA ARG A 142 -3.82 -27.37 -1.18
C ARG A 142 -2.77 -27.24 -2.27
N GLY A 143 -2.65 -26.08 -2.91
CA GLY A 143 -1.61 -25.80 -3.92
C GLY A 143 -0.19 -25.61 -3.38
N ARG A 144 0.01 -25.59 -2.05
CA ARG A 144 1.33 -25.40 -1.41
C ARG A 144 1.96 -26.68 -0.86
N THR A 145 1.26 -27.82 -0.91
CA THR A 145 1.70 -29.10 -0.32
C THR A 145 2.16 -30.17 -1.32
N SER A 146 2.43 -29.81 -2.57
CA SER A 146 2.96 -30.75 -3.57
C SER A 146 4.31 -30.28 -4.14
N GLN A 147 5.33 -30.29 -3.30
CA GLN A 147 6.66 -30.71 -3.72
C GLN A 147 7.08 -31.87 -2.82
N PRO A 148 7.22 -33.10 -3.31
CA PRO A 148 7.89 -34.13 -2.53
C PRO A 148 9.35 -33.71 -2.40
N ALA A 149 9.76 -33.41 -1.16
CA ALA A 149 11.16 -33.35 -0.79
C ALA A 149 11.77 -34.76 -0.97
N TRP A 150 12.43 -34.99 -2.09
CA TRP A 150 13.33 -36.12 -2.25
C TRP A 150 14.61 -35.84 -1.47
N ASN A 151 14.70 -36.41 -0.28
CA ASN A 151 15.92 -36.81 0.41
C ASN A 151 15.57 -38.16 1.06
N TRP A 152 16.40 -39.21 1.00
CA TRP A 152 17.71 -39.30 1.63
C TRP A 152 18.61 -40.38 1.00
N ARG A 153 19.90 -40.01 0.85
CA ARG A 153 21.14 -40.74 1.21
C ARG A 153 21.31 -42.27 1.06
N THR A 154 22.47 -42.59 0.47
CA THR A 154 23.48 -43.62 0.82
C THR A 154 23.14 -45.11 0.71
N ARG A 155 23.84 -45.80 -0.19
CA ARG A 155 25.02 -46.60 0.13
C ARG A 155 26.03 -46.54 -1.01
#